data_AF-A0A7V4G9X1-F1
#
_entry.id   AF-A0A7V4G9X1-F1
#
_cell.length_a   1.000
_cell.length_b   1.000
_cell.length_c   1.000
_cell.angle_alpha   90.00
_cell.angle_beta   90.00
_cell.angle_gamma   90.00
#
_symmetry.space_group_name_H-M   'P 1'
#
loop_
_entity.id
_entity.type
_entity.pdbx_description
1 polymer ?
#
loop_
_entity_poly.entity_id
_entity_poly.type
_entity_poly.pdbx_seq_one_letter_code
_entity_poly.pdbx_strand_id
1 'polypeptide(L)'
;MAVFYDELVEYGDWVEYKSYGPVWFPTKVEMGWRPYLDGRWVPTAQGWVFETQEPWGWATYHFGNWIPTTEYGWVWVPGGTWYPSTVTWRASTKKGQEALGWAPVPPPEYEPEPAFAPPGGFPPETPVQ
;
A
#
# COMPACT_ATOMS: atom_id res chain seq x y z
N MET A 1 9.49 10.21 11.88
CA MET A 1 10.07 10.28 10.53
C MET A 1 11.52 9.82 10.52
N ALA A 2 12.44 10.35 11.35
CA ALA A 2 13.84 9.91 11.39
C ALA A 2 14.02 8.38 11.47
N VAL A 3 13.27 7.70 12.35
CA VAL A 3 13.30 6.22 12.48
C VAL A 3 12.99 5.49 11.17
N PHE A 4 12.08 6.01 10.33
CA PHE A 4 11.79 5.35 9.05
C PHE A 4 12.95 5.51 8.07
N TYR A 5 13.56 6.70 7.99
CA TYR A 5 14.68 6.91 7.08
C TYR A 5 15.86 6.00 7.42
N ASP A 6 16.24 5.96 8.69
CA ASP A 6 17.42 5.22 9.15
C ASP A 6 17.25 3.71 8.95
N GLU A 7 16.04 3.16 9.20
CA GLU A 7 15.77 1.72 9.11
C GLU A 7 15.49 1.25 7.67
N LEU A 8 14.93 2.12 6.81
CA LEU A 8 14.51 1.73 5.46
C LEU A 8 15.56 1.97 4.37
N VAL A 9 16.58 2.81 4.63
CA VAL A 9 17.63 3.14 3.65
C VAL A 9 18.42 1.92 3.17
N GLU A 10 18.50 0.86 3.97
CA GLU A 10 19.21 -0.37 3.56
C GLU A 10 18.42 -1.18 2.50
N TYR A 11 17.11 -1.00 2.43
CA TYR A 11 16.21 -1.86 1.66
C TYR A 11 15.60 -1.17 0.43
N GLY A 12 15.72 0.15 0.36
CA GLY A 12 15.12 0.95 -0.70
C GLY A 12 15.56 2.40 -0.66
N ASP A 13 15.09 3.18 -1.61
CA ASP A 13 15.48 4.57 -1.79
C ASP A 13 14.35 5.53 -1.45
N TRP A 14 14.74 6.72 -1.01
CA TRP A 14 13.83 7.84 -0.73
C TRP A 14 13.87 8.86 -1.85
N VAL A 15 12.72 9.31 -2.32
CA VAL A 15 12.58 10.30 -3.39
C VAL A 15 11.49 11.31 -3.07
N GLU A 16 11.64 12.53 -3.57
CA GLU A 16 10.59 13.54 -3.52
C GLU A 16 9.56 13.26 -4.62
N TYR A 17 8.29 13.11 -4.25
CA TYR A 17 7.23 12.74 -5.19
C TYR A 17 5.99 13.63 -5.05
N LYS A 18 5.78 14.50 -6.06
CA LYS A 18 4.63 15.41 -6.19
C LYS A 18 4.37 16.19 -4.89
N SER A 19 3.12 16.28 -4.45
CA SER A 19 2.70 16.93 -3.20
C SER A 19 2.92 16.08 -1.95
N TYR A 20 3.28 14.79 -2.09
CA TYR A 20 3.53 13.91 -0.94
C TYR A 20 4.87 14.16 -0.27
N GLY A 21 5.78 14.85 -0.96
CA GLY A 21 7.14 15.05 -0.49
C GLY A 21 7.91 13.73 -0.50
N PRO A 22 8.66 13.40 0.57
CA PRO A 22 9.52 12.23 0.57
C PRO A 22 8.73 10.92 0.71
N VAL A 23 8.87 10.06 -0.29
CA VAL A 23 8.31 8.71 -0.34
C VAL A 23 9.44 7.69 -0.46
N TRP A 24 9.17 6.45 -0.06
CA TRP A 24 10.14 5.36 -0.11
C TRP A 24 9.69 4.27 -1.07
N PHE A 25 10.61 3.62 -1.78
CA PHE A 25 10.31 2.42 -2.56
C PHE A 25 11.40 1.36 -2.40
N PRO A 26 11.03 0.06 -2.34
CA PRO A 26 12.01 -1.00 -2.19
C PRO A 26 12.78 -1.20 -3.50
N THR A 27 14.10 -1.40 -3.39
CA THR A 27 14.96 -1.67 -4.55
C THR A 27 15.43 -3.11 -4.63
N LYS A 28 15.24 -3.89 -3.56
CA LYS A 28 15.65 -5.30 -3.44
C LYS A 28 14.43 -6.23 -3.47
N VAL A 29 13.58 -6.09 -4.49
CA VAL A 29 12.36 -6.90 -4.67
C VAL A 29 12.32 -7.55 -6.04
N GLU A 30 11.55 -8.63 -6.16
CA GLU A 30 11.38 -9.36 -7.42
C GLU A 30 10.55 -8.57 -8.45
N MET A 31 10.68 -8.96 -9.73
CA MET A 31 9.86 -8.40 -10.79
C MET A 31 8.38 -8.71 -10.55
N GLY A 32 7.52 -7.68 -10.63
CA GLY A 32 6.08 -7.83 -10.38
C GLY A 32 5.70 -7.77 -8.89
N TRP A 33 6.66 -7.46 -8.02
CA TRP A 33 6.39 -7.19 -6.62
C TRP A 33 5.32 -6.10 -6.43
N ARG A 34 4.50 -6.30 -5.41
CA ARG A 34 3.47 -5.36 -4.95
C ARG A 34 3.24 -5.57 -3.46
N PRO A 35 2.84 -4.53 -2.72
CA PRO A 35 2.57 -4.63 -1.29
C PRO A 35 1.46 -5.65 -1.01
N TYR A 36 1.57 -6.32 0.14
CA TYR A 36 0.61 -7.34 0.59
C TYR A 36 0.48 -8.55 -0.35
N LEU A 37 1.57 -8.93 -1.03
CA LEU A 37 1.61 -10.11 -1.92
C LEU A 37 2.24 -11.33 -1.24
N ASP A 38 3.48 -11.21 -0.74
CA ASP A 38 4.21 -12.31 -0.14
C ASP A 38 4.06 -12.31 1.39
N GLY A 39 3.15 -13.14 1.88
CA GLY A 39 2.81 -13.21 3.29
C GLY A 39 1.42 -13.78 3.54
N ARG A 40 0.89 -13.53 4.73
CA ARG A 40 -0.44 -13.99 5.13
C ARG A 40 -1.15 -13.02 6.07
N TRP A 41 -2.47 -13.02 6.02
CA TRP A 41 -3.30 -12.29 6.97
C TRP A 41 -3.45 -13.07 8.26
N VAL A 42 -3.12 -12.43 9.38
CA VAL A 42 -3.20 -13.00 10.73
C VAL A 42 -4.17 -12.16 11.56
N PRO A 43 -5.15 -12.78 12.25
CA PRO A 43 -6.06 -12.05 13.12
C PRO A 43 -5.35 -11.66 14.41
N THR A 44 -5.53 -10.40 14.83
CA THR A 44 -5.03 -9.86 16.10
C THR A 44 -6.14 -9.14 16.86
N ALA A 45 -5.89 -8.73 18.10
CA ALA A 45 -6.84 -7.94 18.87
C ALA A 45 -7.11 -6.55 18.26
N GLN A 46 -6.20 -6.05 17.42
CA GLN A 46 -6.28 -4.75 16.76
C GLN A 46 -6.83 -4.82 15.34
N GLY A 47 -7.07 -6.03 14.81
CA GLY A 47 -7.54 -6.25 13.43
C GLY A 47 -6.65 -7.24 12.67
N TRP A 48 -6.83 -7.31 11.35
CA TRP A 48 -6.03 -8.16 10.48
C TRP A 48 -4.69 -7.50 10.14
N VAL A 49 -3.62 -8.18 10.53
CA VAL A 49 -2.23 -7.79 10.24
C VAL A 49 -1.71 -8.66 9.11
N PHE A 50 -0.88 -8.08 8.24
CA PHE A 50 -0.18 -8.82 7.20
C PHE A 50 1.19 -9.24 7.71
N GLU A 51 1.36 -10.54 7.97
CA GLU A 51 2.63 -11.12 8.37
C GLU A 51 3.45 -11.48 7.13
N THR A 52 4.67 -10.98 7.05
CA THR A 52 5.58 -11.13 5.91
C THR A 52 7.02 -11.31 6.40
N GLN A 53 7.90 -11.78 5.52
CA GLN A 53 9.36 -11.81 5.75
C GLN A 53 10.07 -10.57 5.18
N GLU A 54 9.33 -9.64 4.60
CA GLU A 54 9.89 -8.37 4.14
C GLU A 54 10.38 -7.54 5.33
N PRO A 55 11.68 -7.18 5.39
CA PRO A 55 12.27 -6.55 6.56
C PRO A 55 11.72 -5.15 6.85
N TRP A 56 11.11 -4.49 5.85
CA TRP A 56 10.45 -3.19 5.98
C TRP A 56 8.97 -3.29 6.40
N GLY A 57 8.38 -4.50 6.43
CA GLY A 57 6.94 -4.70 6.60
C GLY A 57 6.38 -4.12 7.90
N TRP A 58 7.17 -4.14 8.98
CA TRP A 58 6.78 -3.57 10.28
C TRP A 58 6.44 -2.07 10.19
N ALA A 59 7.09 -1.34 9.27
CA ALA A 59 6.85 0.07 9.03
C ALA A 59 5.78 0.25 7.96
N THR A 60 6.03 -0.31 6.77
CA THR A 60 5.29 0.09 5.56
C THR A 60 3.88 -0.47 5.49
N TYR A 61 3.56 -1.52 6.24
CA TYR A 61 2.21 -2.09 6.31
C TYR A 61 1.36 -1.53 7.45
N HIS A 62 1.96 -0.65 8.26
CA HIS A 62 1.34 -0.17 9.49
C HIS A 62 1.30 1.35 9.60
N PHE A 63 2.30 2.05 9.05
CA PHE A 63 2.52 3.48 9.25
C PHE A 63 2.48 4.26 7.93
N GLY A 64 1.44 4.10 7.12
CA GLY A 64 1.31 4.85 5.88
C GLY A 64 0.58 4.09 4.79
N ASN A 65 0.70 4.58 3.57
CA ASN A 65 -0.12 4.15 2.45
C ASN A 65 0.75 3.91 1.22
N TRP A 66 0.40 2.87 0.46
CA TRP A 66 1.08 2.53 -0.79
C TRP A 66 0.33 3.12 -1.98
N ILE A 67 1.08 3.68 -2.94
CA ILE A 67 0.54 4.13 -4.22
C ILE A 67 1.36 3.56 -5.39
N PRO A 68 0.70 3.14 -6.49
CA PRO A 68 1.39 2.76 -7.70
C PRO A 68 1.80 3.99 -8.51
N THR A 69 2.98 3.91 -9.12
CA THR A 69 3.59 4.94 -9.98
C THR A 69 4.19 4.24 -11.21
N THR A 70 4.18 4.91 -12.35
CA THR A 70 4.81 4.38 -13.56
C THR A 70 6.33 4.46 -13.51
N GLU A 71 6.87 5.39 -12.72
CA GLU A 71 8.30 5.67 -12.63
C GLU A 71 9.04 4.73 -11.66
N TYR A 72 8.47 4.48 -10.48
CA TYR A 72 9.12 3.73 -9.39
C TYR A 72 8.41 2.43 -9.04
N GLY A 73 7.31 2.09 -9.73
CA GLY A 73 6.43 1.01 -9.30
C GLY A 73 5.66 1.44 -8.05
N TRP A 74 5.67 0.61 -7.00
CA TRP A 74 4.98 0.94 -5.76
C TRP A 74 5.85 1.80 -4.85
N VAL A 75 5.33 2.96 -4.44
CA VAL A 75 5.97 3.85 -3.46
C VAL A 75 5.11 3.93 -2.21
N TRP A 76 5.76 4.03 -1.06
CA TRP A 76 5.16 4.16 0.26
C TRP A 76 5.24 5.61 0.72
N VAL A 77 4.08 6.16 1.06
CA VAL A 77 3.91 7.48 1.65
C VAL A 77 3.85 7.31 3.17
N PRO A 78 4.82 7.86 3.93
CA PRO A 78 4.85 7.69 5.38
C PRO A 78 3.67 8.37 6.09
N GLY A 79 3.16 7.71 7.12
CA GLY A 79 2.17 8.21 8.06
C GLY A 79 2.67 8.12 9.50
N GLY A 80 2.11 8.95 10.38
CA GLY A 80 2.48 8.97 11.81
C GLY A 80 1.66 8.02 12.70
N THR A 81 0.54 7.49 12.18
CA THR A 81 -0.41 6.69 12.93
C THR A 81 -0.29 5.22 12.56
N TRP A 82 -0.25 4.35 13.55
CA TRP A 82 -0.27 2.91 13.36
C TRP A 82 -1.68 2.41 13.04
N TYR A 83 -1.79 1.54 12.05
CA TYR A 83 -2.98 0.75 11.73
C TYR A 83 -2.62 -0.74 11.61
N PRO A 84 -3.55 -1.67 11.88
CA PRO A 84 -3.29 -3.10 11.68
C PRO A 84 -2.97 -3.43 10.22
N SER A 85 -3.57 -2.69 9.29
CA SER A 85 -3.25 -2.66 7.87
C SER A 85 -3.90 -1.44 7.23
N THR A 86 -3.36 -1.01 6.10
CA THR A 86 -3.94 0.07 5.28
C THR A 86 -4.47 -0.49 3.96
N VAL A 87 -5.43 -1.42 4.07
CA VAL A 87 -6.08 -2.07 2.92
C VAL A 87 -7.60 -1.96 2.98
N THR A 88 -8.24 -2.04 1.81
CA THR A 88 -9.67 -2.25 1.67
C THR A 88 -9.94 -3.68 1.25
N TRP A 89 -10.98 -4.27 1.84
CA TRP A 89 -11.42 -5.63 1.54
C TRP A 89 -12.59 -5.61 0.58
N ARG A 90 -12.60 -6.53 -0.39
CA ARG A 90 -13.73 -6.73 -1.30
C ARG A 90 -14.07 -8.20 -1.41
N ALA A 91 -15.32 -8.53 -1.14
CA ALA A 91 -15.89 -9.83 -1.44
C ALA A 91 -16.70 -9.75 -2.74
N SER A 92 -16.61 -10.78 -3.57
CA SER A 92 -17.43 -10.93 -4.77
C SER A 92 -17.89 -12.36 -4.90
N THR A 93 -19.17 -12.54 -5.23
CA THR A 93 -19.72 -13.84 -5.60
C THR A 93 -20.07 -13.81 -7.08
N LYS A 94 -19.38 -14.60 -7.90
CA LYS A 94 -19.65 -14.70 -9.34
C LYS A 94 -19.85 -16.15 -9.72
N LYS A 95 -20.99 -16.47 -10.35
CA LYS A 95 -21.38 -17.84 -10.74
C LYS A 95 -21.26 -18.87 -9.60
N GLY A 96 -21.62 -18.47 -8.37
CA GLY A 96 -21.55 -19.34 -7.19
C GLY A 96 -20.15 -19.57 -6.63
N GLN A 97 -19.12 -18.89 -7.15
CA GLN A 97 -17.78 -18.87 -6.58
C GLN A 97 -17.61 -17.59 -5.76
N GLU A 98 -17.21 -17.76 -4.50
CA GLU A 98 -16.83 -16.66 -3.61
C GLU A 98 -15.36 -16.33 -3.81
N ALA A 99 -15.07 -15.04 -3.95
CA ALA A 99 -13.72 -14.51 -4.01
C ALA A 99 -13.58 -13.39 -2.98
N LEU A 100 -12.52 -13.45 -2.18
CA LEU A 100 -12.10 -12.39 -1.29
C LEU A 100 -10.82 -11.78 -1.85
N GLY A 101 -10.78 -10.46 -1.96
CA GLY A 101 -9.61 -9.70 -2.38
C GLY A 101 -9.36 -8.51 -1.46
N TRP A 102 -8.15 -8.00 -1.53
CA TRP A 102 -7.72 -6.79 -0.85
C TRP A 102 -6.93 -5.90 -1.80
N ALA A 103 -6.91 -4.60 -1.50
CA ALA A 103 -6.05 -3.64 -2.17
C ALA A 103 -5.56 -2.59 -1.16
N PRO A 104 -4.32 -2.08 -1.29
CA PRO A 104 -3.87 -0.94 -0.50
C PRO A 104 -4.81 0.25 -0.63
N VAL A 105 -5.07 0.92 0.49
CA VAL A 105 -5.74 2.22 0.51
C VAL A 105 -4.67 3.28 0.24
N PRO A 106 -4.85 4.12 -0.78
CA PRO A 106 -3.92 5.22 -1.03
C PRO A 106 -4.09 6.33 0.02
N PRO A 107 -3.13 7.28 0.14
CA PRO A 107 -3.29 8.46 0.99
C PRO A 107 -4.54 9.27 0.63
N PRO A 108 -5.03 10.13 1.54
CA PRO A 108 -6.01 11.16 1.19
C PRO A 108 -5.53 11.97 -0.02
N GLU A 109 -6.48 12.43 -0.84
CA GLU A 109 -6.19 13.28 -2.01
C GLU A 109 -5.34 12.57 -3.10
N TYR A 110 -5.32 11.24 -3.09
CA TYR A 110 -4.66 10.48 -4.15
C TYR A 110 -5.37 10.56 -5.49
N GLU A 111 -4.64 11.14 -6.45
CA GLU A 111 -4.95 11.10 -7.87
C GLU A 111 -4.01 10.11 -8.57
N PRO A 112 -4.53 8.97 -9.09
CA PRO A 112 -3.71 8.01 -9.80
C PRO A 112 -3.25 8.59 -11.13
N GLU A 113 -2.07 8.15 -11.55
CA GLU A 113 -1.63 8.36 -12.92
C GLU A 113 -2.59 7.71 -13.91
N PRO A 114 -2.69 8.23 -15.16
CA PRO A 114 -3.59 7.69 -16.17
C PRO A 114 -3.47 6.17 -16.38
N ALA A 115 -2.28 5.60 -16.15
CA ALA A 115 -2.04 4.15 -16.25
C ALA A 115 -2.75 3.31 -15.17
N PHE A 116 -3.08 3.90 -14.02
CA PHE A 116 -3.75 3.23 -12.90
C PHE A 116 -5.18 3.73 -12.67
N ALA A 117 -5.64 4.70 -13.46
CA ALA A 117 -7.00 5.18 -13.40
C ALA A 117 -7.97 4.07 -13.85
N PRO A 118 -9.12 3.91 -13.18
CA PRO A 118 -10.13 2.95 -13.61
C PRO A 118 -10.63 3.29 -15.02
N PRO A 119 -10.93 2.27 -15.86
CA PRO A 119 -11.55 2.50 -17.16
C PRO A 119 -12.87 3.27 -16.99
N GLY A 120 -12.95 4.47 -17.58
CA GLY A 120 -14.10 5.38 -17.43
C GLY A 120 -13.96 6.45 -16.35
N GLY A 121 -12.80 6.57 -15.69
CA GLY A 121 -12.55 7.56 -14.64
C GLY A 121 -13.14 7.15 -13.28
N PHE A 122 -12.86 7.93 -12.23
CA PHE A 122 -13.53 7.71 -10.95
C PHE A 122 -15.00 8.10 -11.07
N PRO A 123 -15.94 7.25 -10.62
CA PRO A 123 -17.30 7.71 -10.41
C PRO A 123 -17.28 8.87 -9.40
N PRO A 124 -18.12 9.91 -9.57
CA PRO A 124 -18.20 11.00 -8.62
C PRO A 124 -18.48 10.46 -7.21
N GLU A 125 -17.63 10.88 -6.25
CA GLU A 125 -17.68 10.69 -4.79
C GLU A 125 -18.58 9.52 -4.34
N THR A 126 -18.08 8.28 -4.33
CA THR A 126 -18.72 7.28 -3.44
C THR A 126 -18.07 7.44 -2.07
N PRO A 127 -18.83 7.82 -1.01
CA PRO A 127 -18.25 7.98 0.31
C PRO A 127 -17.57 6.68 0.72
N VAL A 128 -16.34 6.79 1.20
CA VAL A 128 -15.68 5.69 1.91
C VAL A 128 -16.51 5.46 3.18
N GLN A 129 -17.25 4.35 3.23
CA GLN A 129 -17.98 3.91 4.42
C GLN A 129 -17.03 3.40 5.50
#